data_AF-A0A7J8T0L1-F1
#
_entry.id   AF-A0A7J8T0L1-F1
#
_cell.length_a   1.000
_cell.length_b   1.000
_cell.length_c   1.000
_cell.angle_alpha   90.00
_cell.angle_beta   90.00
_cell.angle_gamma   90.00
#
_symmetry.space_group_name_H-M   'P 1'
#
loop_
_entity.id
_entity.type
_entity.pdbx_description
1 polymer ?
#
loop_
_entity_poly.entity_id
_entity_poly.type
_entity_poly.pdbx_seq_one_letter_code
_entity_poly.pdbx_strand_id
1 'polypeptide(L)'
;LLRSLSSQFSHHKSLLSPQHSRSFSAAPAPQPAVFVDKNTRVICQGITGKNGTFHTEQAIEYGTKMVGGVTPNKGGTEHLGLPVFNSVAEAKAETKANASVIYVPPPFAAAAIMEAMEAELDLVVCITEGIPQHDMVNELDDLRTKSVRLIECLNFLFADIFVLQVRVKAALNQQSKTRLIGPNCPGIIKPGECKIGIMPGYIHKPGRIGIVSRSGTLTYEAVRPFILYIFLKCS
;
A
#
# COMPACT_ATOMS: atom_id res chain seq x y z
N LEU A 1 62.25 55.51 -14.15
CA LEU A 1 62.60 54.08 -14.16
C LEU A 1 63.36 53.68 -12.89
N LEU A 2 62.81 54.01 -11.71
CA LEU A 2 63.20 53.47 -10.40
C LEU A 2 62.28 54.06 -9.31
N ARG A 3 61.87 53.19 -8.39
CA ARG A 3 61.37 53.44 -7.03
C ARG A 3 59.94 53.95 -6.87
N SER A 4 59.37 53.51 -5.74
CA SER A 4 58.09 53.91 -5.14
C SER A 4 56.88 53.10 -5.57
N LEU A 5 56.63 51.99 -4.85
CA LEU A 5 55.38 51.71 -4.12
C LEU A 5 55.24 50.20 -3.83
N SER A 6 56.22 49.66 -3.11
CA SER A 6 56.06 48.46 -2.30
C SER A 6 55.40 48.84 -0.97
N SER A 7 54.08 49.10 -0.98
CA SER A 7 53.20 48.98 0.20
C SER A 7 51.81 49.47 -0.15
N GLN A 8 50.89 48.54 -0.44
CA GLN A 8 49.47 48.58 -0.09
C GLN A 8 48.80 47.38 -0.74
N PHE A 9 47.85 46.77 -0.03
CA PHE A 9 47.14 45.52 -0.35
C PHE A 9 47.80 44.20 0.10
N SER A 10 48.36 44.19 1.32
CA SER A 10 48.00 43.10 2.23
C SER A 10 46.58 43.38 2.73
N HIS A 11 45.60 42.60 2.27
CA HIS A 11 44.28 42.30 2.88
C HIS A 11 43.27 41.91 1.78
N HIS A 12 43.42 40.71 1.23
CA HIS A 12 42.30 39.97 0.68
C HIS A 12 42.47 38.49 1.02
N LYS A 13 42.29 38.16 2.30
CA LYS A 13 41.97 36.79 2.70
C LYS A 13 40.59 36.51 2.14
N SER A 14 40.50 35.55 1.23
CA SER A 14 39.22 35.07 0.71
C SER A 14 38.31 34.71 1.87
N LEU A 15 37.16 35.37 1.95
CA LEU A 15 36.05 35.00 2.81
C LEU A 15 35.44 33.69 2.29
N LEU A 16 36.13 32.58 2.53
CA LEU A 16 35.51 31.26 2.49
C LEU A 16 34.92 31.04 3.88
N SER A 17 33.61 31.26 3.98
CA SER A 17 32.82 30.84 5.14
C SER A 17 33.04 29.34 5.38
N PRO A 18 33.04 28.87 6.65
CA PRO A 18 33.06 27.44 6.92
C PRO A 18 31.88 26.82 6.16
N GLN A 19 32.18 25.90 5.25
CA GLN A 19 31.15 25.11 4.59
C GLN A 19 30.29 24.51 5.70
N HIS A 20 29.05 24.95 5.77
CA HIS A 20 28.02 24.35 6.61
C HIS A 20 27.92 22.90 6.16
N SER A 21 28.63 21.99 6.85
CA SER A 21 28.27 20.59 6.83
C SER A 21 26.88 20.55 7.40
N ARG A 22 25.86 20.51 6.54
CA ARG A 22 24.49 20.29 6.97
C ARG A 22 24.47 18.88 7.52
N SER A 23 24.73 18.73 8.82
CA SER A 23 24.29 17.58 9.56
C SER A 23 22.77 17.64 9.48
N PHE A 24 22.19 16.85 8.58
CA PHE A 24 20.78 16.54 8.68
C PHE A 24 20.62 15.83 10.03
N SER A 25 20.22 16.58 11.06
CA SER A 25 19.69 15.95 12.26
C SER A 25 18.60 15.02 11.76
N ALA A 26 18.79 13.73 11.99
CA ALA A 26 17.83 12.70 11.63
C ALA A 26 16.62 12.86 12.55
N ALA A 27 15.77 13.84 12.25
CA ALA A 27 14.38 13.76 12.64
C ALA A 27 13.90 12.38 12.15
N PRO A 28 13.21 11.60 13.00
CA PRO A 28 12.69 10.31 12.57
C PRO A 28 11.91 10.52 11.28
N ALA A 29 12.26 9.76 10.24
CA ALA A 29 11.60 9.88 8.95
C ALA A 29 10.09 9.78 9.17
N PRO A 30 9.29 10.69 8.57
CA PRO A 30 7.85 10.63 8.73
C PRO A 30 7.36 9.23 8.34
N GLN A 31 6.53 8.64 9.19
CA GLN A 31 5.98 7.31 8.93
C GLN A 31 5.23 7.34 7.59
N PRO A 32 5.53 6.41 6.66
CA PRO A 32 4.94 6.47 5.33
C PRO A 32 3.41 6.33 5.43
N ALA A 33 2.71 7.00 4.49
CA ALA A 33 1.25 7.03 4.45
C ALA A 33 0.61 5.65 4.24
N VAL A 34 1.37 4.61 3.90
CA VAL A 34 0.98 3.22 4.09
C VAL A 34 2.21 2.43 4.52
N PHE A 35 2.08 1.67 5.60
CA PHE A 35 3.16 0.89 6.20
C PHE A 35 2.62 -0.43 6.73
N VAL A 36 3.43 -1.48 6.61
CA VAL A 36 3.18 -2.80 7.22
C VAL A 36 4.45 -3.21 7.94
N ASP A 37 4.33 -3.99 9.00
CA ASP A 37 5.44 -4.48 9.81
C ASP A 37 5.17 -5.87 10.37
N LYS A 38 6.13 -6.42 11.12
CA LYS A 38 5.98 -7.72 11.80
C LYS A 38 4.80 -7.80 12.80
N ASN A 39 4.26 -6.67 13.24
CA ASN A 39 3.14 -6.61 14.19
C ASN A 39 1.78 -6.55 13.48
N THR A 40 1.79 -6.28 12.18
CA THR A 40 0.59 -6.16 11.34
C THR A 40 -0.13 -7.50 11.30
N ARG A 41 -1.37 -7.53 11.80
CA ARG A 41 -2.23 -8.71 11.86
C ARG A 41 -3.15 -8.71 10.65
N VAL A 42 -2.95 -9.69 9.79
CA VAL A 42 -3.58 -9.74 8.46
C VAL A 42 -4.66 -10.80 8.42
N ILE A 43 -5.83 -10.44 7.93
CA ILE A 43 -6.88 -11.39 7.53
C ILE A 43 -6.98 -11.50 6.01
N CYS A 44 -7.42 -12.66 5.52
CA CYS A 44 -7.63 -12.91 4.10
C CYS A 44 -9.13 -12.99 3.78
N GLN A 45 -9.67 -12.05 3.00
CA GLN A 45 -11.00 -12.17 2.43
C GLN A 45 -10.96 -13.07 1.18
N GLY A 46 -11.78 -14.13 1.18
CA GLY A 46 -11.74 -15.20 0.19
C GLY A 46 -10.68 -16.27 0.50
N ILE A 47 -10.33 -16.48 1.78
CA ILE A 47 -9.27 -17.41 2.21
C ILE A 47 -9.45 -18.85 1.72
N THR A 48 -10.70 -19.33 1.64
CA THR A 48 -10.98 -20.70 1.19
C THR A 48 -11.01 -20.86 -0.34
N GLY A 49 -10.83 -19.76 -1.09
CA GLY A 49 -10.69 -19.81 -2.54
C GLY A 49 -9.30 -20.27 -2.98
N LYS A 50 -9.13 -20.64 -4.25
CA LYS A 50 -7.85 -21.12 -4.80
C LYS A 50 -6.70 -20.12 -4.56
N ASN A 51 -6.91 -18.86 -4.95
CA ASN A 51 -5.89 -17.81 -4.80
C ASN A 51 -5.69 -17.41 -3.33
N GLY A 52 -6.78 -17.31 -2.56
CA GLY A 52 -6.71 -17.01 -1.13
C GLY A 52 -5.93 -18.06 -0.35
N THR A 53 -6.15 -19.34 -0.64
CA THR A 53 -5.43 -20.46 -0.04
C THR A 53 -3.94 -20.38 -0.38
N PHE A 54 -3.62 -20.36 -1.68
CA PHE A 54 -2.25 -20.41 -2.15
C PHE A 54 -1.42 -19.23 -1.64
N HIS A 55 -1.95 -18.00 -1.70
CA HIS A 55 -1.18 -16.83 -1.27
C HIS A 55 -1.16 -16.63 0.25
N THR A 56 -2.15 -17.15 0.98
CA THR A 56 -2.11 -17.15 2.46
C THR A 56 -1.06 -18.13 2.97
N GLU A 57 -0.98 -19.33 2.40
CA GLU A 57 0.07 -20.31 2.71
C GLU A 57 1.47 -19.71 2.49
N GLN A 58 1.69 -19.09 1.32
CA GLN A 58 2.93 -18.38 0.99
C GLN A 58 3.22 -17.18 1.90
N ALA A 59 2.18 -16.52 2.43
CA ALA A 59 2.35 -15.42 3.39
C ALA A 59 2.77 -15.96 4.76
N ILE A 60 2.19 -17.07 5.22
CA ILE A 60 2.58 -17.76 6.45
C ILE A 60 4.03 -18.24 6.36
N GLU A 61 4.41 -18.89 5.24
CA GLU A 61 5.78 -19.35 5.00
C GLU A 61 6.78 -18.19 5.00
N TYR A 62 6.38 -17.02 4.49
CA TYR A 62 7.21 -15.81 4.53
C TYR A 62 7.37 -15.22 5.94
N GLY A 63 6.51 -15.59 6.90
CA GLY A 63 6.48 -15.04 8.25
C GLY A 63 5.49 -13.89 8.45
N THR A 64 4.57 -13.65 7.51
CA THR A 64 3.47 -12.71 7.72
C THR A 64 2.55 -13.22 8.83
N LYS A 65 2.16 -12.34 9.76
CA LYS A 65 1.23 -12.65 10.84
C LYS A 65 -0.22 -12.71 10.33
N MET A 66 -0.53 -13.79 9.62
CA MET A 66 -1.90 -14.14 9.24
C MET A 66 -2.66 -14.62 10.48
N VAL A 67 -3.84 -14.05 10.74
CA VAL A 67 -4.61 -14.31 11.97
C VAL A 67 -6.00 -14.91 11.72
N GLY A 68 -6.40 -15.03 10.45
CA GLY A 68 -7.72 -15.54 10.09
C GLY A 68 -8.06 -15.26 8.64
N GLY A 69 -9.28 -15.63 8.25
CA GLY A 69 -9.83 -15.22 6.97
C GLY A 69 -11.34 -15.15 6.99
N VAL A 70 -11.89 -14.58 5.93
CA VAL A 70 -13.33 -14.39 5.77
C VAL A 70 -13.79 -15.19 4.57
N THR A 71 -14.83 -15.99 4.75
CA THR A 71 -15.60 -16.57 3.66
C THR A 71 -17.05 -16.68 4.12
N PRO A 72 -17.99 -15.93 3.50
CA PRO A 72 -19.39 -16.01 3.85
C PRO A 72 -19.91 -17.45 3.85
N ASN A 73 -20.76 -17.79 4.83
CA ASN A 73 -21.34 -19.11 5.05
C ASN A 73 -20.34 -20.21 5.49
N LYS A 74 -19.09 -19.86 5.79
CA LYS A 74 -18.07 -20.79 6.31
C LYS A 74 -17.48 -20.34 7.65
N GLY A 75 -18.09 -19.36 8.32
CA GLY A 75 -17.66 -18.93 9.65
C GLY A 75 -17.71 -20.08 10.68
N GLY A 76 -16.74 -20.09 11.59
CA GLY A 76 -16.57 -21.13 12.61
C GLY A 76 -15.78 -22.35 12.13
N THR A 77 -15.33 -22.38 10.87
CA THR A 77 -14.43 -23.40 10.35
C THR A 77 -12.96 -22.95 10.43
N GLU A 78 -12.04 -23.85 10.14
CA GLU A 78 -10.61 -23.54 10.02
C GLU A 78 -10.10 -23.81 8.61
N HIS A 79 -9.11 -23.02 8.19
CA HIS A 79 -8.41 -23.21 6.94
C HIS A 79 -6.94 -22.82 7.11
N LEU A 80 -6.00 -23.68 6.72
CA LEU A 80 -4.55 -23.49 6.97
C LEU A 80 -4.19 -23.29 8.46
N GLY A 81 -4.99 -23.87 9.37
CA GLY A 81 -4.83 -23.68 10.82
C GLY A 81 -5.23 -22.29 11.32
N LEU A 82 -5.95 -21.51 10.50
CA LEU A 82 -6.46 -20.19 10.84
C LEU A 82 -8.00 -20.21 10.92
N PRO A 83 -8.61 -19.45 11.85
CA PRO A 83 -10.06 -19.37 11.96
C PRO A 83 -10.67 -18.64 10.75
N VAL A 84 -11.80 -19.17 10.27
CA VAL A 84 -12.61 -18.58 9.21
C VAL A 84 -13.85 -17.94 9.83
N PHE A 85 -14.14 -16.71 9.41
CA PHE A 85 -15.28 -15.91 9.87
C PHE A 85 -16.28 -15.66 8.74
N ASN A 86 -17.51 -15.31 9.10
CA ASN A 86 -18.53 -14.95 8.11
C ASN A 86 -18.37 -13.51 7.63
N SER A 87 -17.89 -12.61 8.51
CA SER A 87 -17.70 -11.19 8.19
C SER A 87 -16.33 -10.66 8.64
N VAL A 88 -15.91 -9.55 8.03
CA VAL A 88 -14.69 -8.82 8.41
C VAL A 88 -14.82 -8.19 9.80
N ALA A 89 -16.01 -7.74 10.18
CA ALA A 89 -16.27 -7.16 11.50
C ALA A 89 -16.03 -8.19 12.61
N GLU A 90 -16.55 -9.42 12.47
CA GLU A 90 -16.28 -10.53 13.38
C GLU A 90 -14.80 -10.87 13.44
N ALA A 91 -14.17 -11.04 12.27
CA ALA A 91 -12.75 -11.35 12.18
C ALA A 91 -11.90 -10.30 12.90
N LYS A 92 -12.20 -9.01 12.72
CA LYS A 92 -11.53 -7.90 13.41
C LYS A 92 -11.78 -7.94 14.92
N ALA A 93 -13.01 -8.18 15.36
CA ALA A 93 -13.35 -8.19 16.77
C ALA A 93 -12.59 -9.28 17.53
N GLU A 94 -12.51 -10.48 16.96
CA GLU A 94 -11.86 -11.65 17.57
C GLU A 94 -10.33 -11.59 17.45
N THR A 95 -9.82 -11.39 16.23
CA THR A 95 -8.36 -11.49 15.96
C THR A 95 -7.61 -10.18 16.16
N LYS A 96 -8.35 -9.08 16.36
CA LYS A 96 -7.84 -7.71 16.36
C LYS A 96 -7.09 -7.36 15.07
N ALA A 97 -7.44 -7.96 13.93
CA ALA A 97 -6.78 -7.64 12.65
C ALA A 97 -6.78 -6.13 12.37
N ASN A 98 -5.68 -5.63 11.80
CA ASN A 98 -5.57 -4.23 11.37
C ASN A 98 -5.33 -4.10 9.86
N ALA A 99 -5.08 -5.22 9.16
CA ALA A 99 -4.99 -5.25 7.72
C ALA A 99 -5.81 -6.40 7.11
N SER A 100 -6.31 -6.20 5.89
CA SER A 100 -6.97 -7.24 5.09
C SER A 100 -6.37 -7.34 3.70
N VAL A 101 -6.21 -8.56 3.19
CA VAL A 101 -5.96 -8.84 1.78
C VAL A 101 -7.19 -9.45 1.12
N ILE A 102 -7.52 -9.02 -0.10
CA ILE A 102 -8.70 -9.46 -0.84
C ILE A 102 -8.27 -10.29 -2.05
N TYR A 103 -8.66 -11.57 -2.03
CA TYR A 103 -8.53 -12.52 -3.14
C TYR A 103 -9.91 -12.97 -3.67
N VAL A 104 -10.94 -12.17 -3.40
CA VAL A 104 -12.33 -12.41 -3.79
C VAL A 104 -12.49 -12.27 -5.32
N PRO A 105 -13.33 -13.08 -5.99
CA PRO A 105 -13.58 -12.95 -7.42
C PRO A 105 -14.08 -11.55 -7.84
N PRO A 106 -13.90 -11.16 -9.12
CA PRO A 106 -14.14 -9.79 -9.56
C PRO A 106 -15.54 -9.22 -9.27
N PRO A 107 -16.65 -9.96 -9.49
CA PRO A 107 -17.99 -9.44 -9.21
C PRO A 107 -18.26 -9.08 -7.74
N PHE A 108 -17.50 -9.66 -6.80
CA PHE A 108 -17.75 -9.48 -5.36
C PHE A 108 -16.65 -8.64 -4.69
N ALA A 109 -15.60 -8.25 -5.42
CA ALA A 109 -14.47 -7.56 -4.84
C ALA A 109 -14.79 -6.14 -4.37
N ALA A 110 -15.74 -5.45 -5.01
CA ALA A 110 -16.20 -4.14 -4.56
C ALA A 110 -16.89 -4.22 -3.18
N ALA A 111 -17.80 -5.18 -3.01
CA ALA A 111 -18.46 -5.43 -1.73
C ALA A 111 -17.46 -5.79 -0.62
N ALA A 112 -16.46 -6.63 -0.93
CA ALA A 112 -15.39 -6.99 -0.01
C ALA A 112 -14.53 -5.79 0.44
N ILE A 113 -14.29 -4.81 -0.45
CA ILE A 113 -13.60 -3.57 -0.10
C ILE A 113 -14.47 -2.74 0.86
N MET A 114 -15.75 -2.57 0.53
CA MET A 114 -16.69 -1.79 1.35
C MET A 114 -16.85 -2.41 2.74
N GLU A 115 -16.98 -3.73 2.83
CA GLU A 115 -17.07 -4.46 4.11
C GLU A 115 -15.84 -4.20 4.99
N ALA A 116 -14.63 -4.21 4.40
CA ALA A 116 -13.40 -3.90 5.12
C ALA A 116 -13.30 -2.43 5.56
N MET A 117 -13.87 -1.52 4.77
CA MET A 117 -13.95 -0.10 5.10
C MET A 117 -14.93 0.16 6.25
N GLU A 118 -16.11 -0.46 6.22
CA GLU A 118 -17.13 -0.39 7.27
C GLU A 118 -16.61 -1.00 8.58
N ALA A 119 -15.84 -2.09 8.49
CA ALA A 119 -15.14 -2.65 9.63
C ALA A 119 -13.94 -1.79 10.10
N GLU A 120 -13.64 -0.68 9.43
CA GLU A 120 -12.59 0.30 9.79
C GLU A 120 -11.18 -0.31 9.94
N LEU A 121 -10.76 -1.19 9.03
CA LEU A 121 -9.39 -1.70 9.01
C LEU A 121 -8.40 -0.63 8.55
N ASP A 122 -7.23 -0.54 9.17
CA ASP A 122 -6.24 0.49 8.83
C ASP A 122 -5.73 0.36 7.38
N LEU A 123 -5.61 -0.88 6.90
CA LEU A 123 -5.10 -1.19 5.56
C LEU A 123 -5.92 -2.30 4.87
N VAL A 124 -6.32 -2.04 3.63
CA VAL A 124 -6.95 -3.01 2.74
C VAL A 124 -6.11 -3.12 1.47
N VAL A 125 -5.78 -4.35 1.08
CA VAL A 125 -5.00 -4.65 -0.12
C VAL A 125 -5.84 -5.51 -1.06
N CYS A 126 -6.34 -4.92 -2.14
CA CYS A 126 -7.15 -5.61 -3.12
C CYS A 126 -6.30 -6.09 -4.30
N ILE A 127 -6.18 -7.40 -4.46
CA ILE A 127 -5.39 -8.03 -5.52
C ILE A 127 -6.23 -8.22 -6.79
N THR A 128 -7.53 -8.46 -6.63
CA THR A 128 -8.45 -8.86 -7.70
C THR A 128 -8.30 -8.02 -8.97
N GLU A 129 -8.13 -8.72 -10.10
CA GLU A 129 -8.09 -8.14 -11.44
C GLU A 129 -9.47 -8.26 -12.12
N GLY A 130 -9.78 -7.39 -13.08
CA GLY A 130 -10.97 -7.55 -13.92
C GLY A 130 -12.32 -7.28 -13.24
N ILE A 131 -12.35 -6.47 -12.16
CA ILE A 131 -13.60 -6.05 -11.51
C ILE A 131 -14.49 -5.32 -12.54
N PRO A 132 -15.73 -5.78 -12.79
CA PRO A 132 -16.61 -5.19 -13.81
C PRO A 132 -16.84 -3.69 -13.60
N GLN A 133 -16.81 -2.93 -14.69
CA GLN A 133 -16.96 -1.47 -14.64
C GLN A 133 -18.39 -1.02 -14.28
N HIS A 134 -19.41 -1.84 -14.58
CA HIS A 134 -20.83 -1.52 -14.42
C HIS A 134 -21.44 -1.95 -13.08
N ASP A 135 -20.76 -2.80 -12.29
CA ASP A 135 -21.18 -3.23 -10.93
C ASP A 135 -21.26 -2.06 -9.91
N MET A 136 -21.12 -0.82 -10.38
CA MET A 136 -20.93 0.38 -9.58
C MET A 136 -21.86 1.54 -9.98
N VAL A 137 -22.84 1.34 -10.87
CA VAL A 137 -23.76 2.41 -11.33
C VAL A 137 -25.00 2.61 -10.45
N ASN A 138 -25.33 1.71 -9.51
CA ASN A 138 -26.51 1.91 -8.66
C ASN A 138 -26.19 2.73 -7.40
N GLU A 139 -26.70 3.98 -7.36
CA GLU A 139 -26.57 5.06 -6.35
C GLU A 139 -25.55 6.16 -6.70
N LEU A 140 -25.88 6.96 -7.71
CA LEU A 140 -25.16 8.18 -8.11
C LEU A 140 -25.84 9.49 -7.64
N ASP A 141 -26.76 9.45 -6.68
CA ASP A 141 -27.51 10.66 -6.28
C ASP A 141 -26.90 11.52 -5.16
N ASP A 142 -25.80 11.13 -4.49
CA ASP A 142 -25.38 11.84 -3.25
C ASP A 142 -23.93 12.38 -3.18
N LEU A 143 -23.17 12.36 -4.28
CA LEU A 143 -21.71 12.63 -4.22
C LEU A 143 -21.22 13.87 -4.97
N ARG A 144 -22.11 14.80 -5.35
CA ARG A 144 -21.73 15.98 -6.13
C ARG A 144 -21.10 17.13 -5.34
N THR A 145 -20.78 16.97 -4.07
CA THR A 145 -20.18 18.06 -3.27
C THR A 145 -19.17 17.55 -2.26
N LYS A 146 -17.88 17.63 -2.62
CA LYS A 146 -16.80 18.34 -1.89
C LYS A 146 -15.43 17.80 -2.29
N SER A 147 -14.51 18.75 -2.47
CA SER A 147 -13.15 18.67 -2.98
C SER A 147 -12.31 17.47 -2.50
N VAL A 148 -11.94 16.61 -3.45
CA VAL A 148 -10.84 15.64 -3.28
C VAL A 148 -9.58 16.27 -3.86
N ARG A 149 -8.54 16.46 -3.04
CA ARG A 149 -7.19 16.79 -3.53
C ARG A 149 -6.60 15.53 -4.17
N LEU A 150 -6.84 15.37 -5.47
CA LEU A 150 -6.06 14.46 -6.31
C LEU A 150 -4.65 15.04 -6.49
N ILE A 151 -3.63 14.23 -6.23
CA ILE A 151 -2.34 14.40 -6.91
C ILE A 151 -2.59 13.86 -8.33
N GLU A 152 -2.88 14.76 -9.26
CA GLU A 152 -2.96 14.45 -10.68
C GLU A 152 -1.56 14.42 -11.31
N CYS A 153 -1.30 13.39 -12.12
CA CYS A 153 -0.35 13.48 -13.21
C CYS A 153 -0.96 12.82 -14.46
N LEU A 154 -1.60 13.71 -15.23
CA LEU A 154 -1.83 13.74 -16.67
C LEU A 154 -2.21 12.44 -17.44
N ASN A 155 -3.44 12.52 -17.93
CA ASN A 155 -3.88 12.46 -19.34
C ASN A 155 -4.28 11.12 -20.01
N PHE A 156 -5.59 11.07 -20.27
CA PHE A 156 -6.22 10.94 -21.60
C PHE A 156 -5.85 9.72 -22.46
N LEU A 157 -6.53 8.60 -22.21
CA LEU A 157 -7.32 7.85 -23.21
C LEU A 157 -8.14 6.78 -22.47
N PHE A 158 -9.36 6.50 -22.92
CA PHE A 158 -10.38 5.58 -22.36
C PHE A 158 -11.28 6.15 -21.25
N ALA A 159 -12.36 6.79 -21.71
CA ALA A 159 -13.44 7.33 -20.88
C ALA A 159 -14.38 6.26 -20.26
N ASP A 160 -14.12 4.96 -20.45
CA ASP A 160 -14.98 3.89 -19.92
C ASP A 160 -14.42 3.19 -18.65
N ILE A 161 -13.29 3.65 -18.11
CA ILE A 161 -12.53 2.97 -17.04
C ILE A 161 -12.82 3.50 -15.61
N PHE A 162 -13.62 4.56 -15.46
CA PHE A 162 -13.57 5.39 -14.24
C PHE A 162 -14.53 5.02 -13.08
N VAL A 163 -15.58 4.23 -13.29
CA VAL A 163 -16.76 4.24 -12.38
C VAL A 163 -16.53 3.53 -11.02
N LEU A 164 -15.85 2.38 -10.99
CA LEU A 164 -15.53 1.67 -9.74
C LEU A 164 -14.59 2.46 -8.84
N GLN A 165 -13.56 3.07 -9.45
CA GLN A 165 -12.63 3.92 -8.72
C GLN A 165 -13.36 5.11 -8.12
N VAL A 166 -14.35 5.70 -8.80
CA VAL A 166 -15.06 6.88 -8.29
C VAL A 166 -15.80 6.61 -6.98
N ARG A 167 -16.54 5.51 -6.83
CA ARG A 167 -17.32 5.25 -5.59
C ARG A 167 -16.45 4.82 -4.42
N VAL A 168 -15.53 3.89 -4.64
CA VAL A 168 -14.58 3.47 -3.59
C VAL A 168 -13.71 4.66 -3.19
N LYS A 169 -13.23 5.45 -4.14
CA LYS A 169 -12.46 6.67 -3.84
C LYS A 169 -13.32 7.72 -3.14
N ALA A 170 -14.57 7.92 -3.53
CA ALA A 170 -15.49 8.83 -2.85
C ALA A 170 -15.72 8.42 -1.39
N ALA A 171 -16.05 7.15 -1.15
CA ALA A 171 -16.20 6.60 0.19
C ALA A 171 -14.89 6.70 0.99
N LEU A 172 -13.74 6.40 0.38
CA LEU A 172 -12.42 6.57 0.99
C LEU A 172 -12.10 8.03 1.33
N ASN A 173 -12.61 9.00 0.57
CA ASN A 173 -12.39 10.43 0.85
C ASN A 173 -13.34 10.98 1.92
N GLN A 174 -14.45 10.29 2.19
CA GLN A 174 -15.38 10.64 3.27
C GLN A 174 -14.91 10.17 4.65
N GLN A 175 -13.95 9.23 4.69
CA GLN A 175 -13.40 8.67 5.93
C GLN A 175 -11.87 8.80 5.94
N SER A 176 -11.23 8.68 7.10
CA SER A 176 -9.77 8.90 7.24
C SER A 176 -9.01 7.69 7.78
N LYS A 177 -9.71 6.59 8.04
CA LYS A 177 -9.22 5.45 8.80
C LYS A 177 -8.64 4.36 7.90
N THR A 178 -9.40 3.95 6.90
CA THR A 178 -9.03 2.85 6.01
C THR A 178 -8.24 3.35 4.82
N ARG A 179 -7.07 2.75 4.60
CA ARG A 179 -6.22 2.98 3.41
C ARG A 179 -6.37 1.80 2.45
N LEU A 180 -6.56 2.06 1.16
CA LEU A 180 -6.67 1.02 0.13
C LEU A 180 -5.43 1.01 -0.77
N ILE A 181 -4.88 -0.19 -1.00
CA ILE A 181 -3.94 -0.47 -2.09
C ILE A 181 -4.65 -1.36 -3.12
N GLY A 182 -4.62 -0.97 -4.39
CA GLY A 182 -5.30 -1.69 -5.47
C GLY A 182 -6.61 -1.01 -5.90
N PRO A 183 -7.51 -1.72 -6.62
CA PRO A 183 -7.44 -3.13 -7.03
C PRO A 183 -6.37 -3.41 -8.11
N ASN A 184 -6.27 -4.66 -8.58
CA ASN A 184 -5.34 -5.09 -9.63
C ASN A 184 -3.87 -4.80 -9.26
N CYS A 185 -3.47 -5.13 -8.04
CA CYS A 185 -2.11 -4.84 -7.54
C CYS A 185 -1.43 -6.12 -7.06
N PRO A 186 -0.08 -6.18 -7.09
CA PRO A 186 0.65 -7.28 -6.49
C PRO A 186 0.66 -7.24 -4.95
N GLY A 187 0.27 -6.11 -4.33
CA GLY A 187 0.19 -5.90 -2.87
C GLY A 187 1.43 -5.26 -2.24
N ILE A 188 1.53 -5.22 -0.92
CA ILE A 188 2.62 -4.56 -0.17
C ILE A 188 3.59 -5.55 0.49
N ILE A 189 4.89 -5.21 0.51
CA ILE A 189 5.91 -6.01 1.22
C ILE A 189 6.89 -5.13 2.00
N LYS A 190 7.14 -5.53 3.26
CA LYS A 190 8.27 -5.11 4.08
C LYS A 190 9.21 -6.32 4.21
N PRO A 191 10.39 -6.30 3.58
CA PRO A 191 11.25 -7.48 3.50
C PRO A 191 11.65 -8.00 4.87
N GLY A 192 11.50 -9.31 5.08
CA GLY A 192 11.84 -9.99 6.33
C GLY A 192 10.86 -9.73 7.48
N GLU A 193 9.75 -9.01 7.24
CA GLU A 193 8.77 -8.70 8.28
C GLU A 193 7.33 -9.03 7.89
N CYS A 194 6.85 -8.54 6.76
CA CYS A 194 5.45 -8.71 6.37
C CYS A 194 5.27 -8.65 4.86
N LYS A 195 4.56 -9.62 4.30
CA LYS A 195 4.20 -9.72 2.88
C LYS A 195 2.69 -9.89 2.75
N ILE A 196 2.04 -8.92 2.14
CA ILE A 196 0.61 -8.92 1.85
C ILE A 196 0.43 -8.82 0.33
N GLY A 197 0.20 -9.95 -0.33
CA GLY A 197 0.00 -9.99 -1.77
C GLY A 197 0.70 -11.15 -2.47
N ILE A 198 0.83 -11.03 -3.80
CA ILE A 198 1.24 -12.10 -4.72
C ILE A 198 2.70 -12.02 -5.16
N MET A 199 3.44 -11.01 -4.69
CA MET A 199 4.86 -10.86 -5.02
C MET A 199 5.70 -12.02 -4.46
N PRO A 200 6.76 -12.45 -5.17
CA PRO A 200 7.71 -13.42 -4.66
C PRO A 200 8.54 -12.80 -3.52
N GLY A 201 8.50 -13.40 -2.33
CA GLY A 201 9.18 -12.86 -1.15
C GLY A 201 10.71 -12.90 -1.25
N TYR A 202 11.26 -13.95 -1.87
CA TYR A 202 12.71 -14.24 -1.88
C TYR A 202 13.57 -13.23 -2.65
N ILE A 203 12.99 -12.47 -3.58
CA ILE A 203 13.73 -11.44 -4.32
C ILE A 203 13.95 -10.16 -3.49
N HIS A 204 13.21 -9.98 -2.40
CA HIS A 204 13.25 -8.77 -1.58
C HIS A 204 14.20 -8.94 -0.41
N LYS A 205 15.13 -8.00 -0.24
CA LYS A 205 16.08 -7.96 0.90
C LYS A 205 15.92 -6.65 1.70
N PRO A 206 16.14 -6.62 3.03
CA PRO A 206 15.95 -5.41 3.82
C PRO A 206 16.98 -4.31 3.51
N GLY A 207 16.52 -3.12 3.08
CA GLY A 207 17.38 -2.01 2.62
C GLY A 207 16.81 -0.62 2.90
N ARG A 208 17.37 0.40 2.23
CA ARG A 208 17.05 1.83 2.49
C ARG A 208 16.20 2.50 1.40
N ILE A 209 15.87 1.77 0.33
CA ILE A 209 15.17 2.33 -0.84
C ILE A 209 13.70 1.89 -0.79
N GLY A 210 12.78 2.82 -1.07
CA GLY A 210 11.35 2.59 -1.23
C GLY A 210 10.94 2.51 -2.70
N ILE A 211 10.05 1.58 -3.11
CA ILE A 211 9.51 1.56 -4.50
C ILE A 211 7.99 1.64 -4.54
N VAL A 212 7.50 2.68 -5.21
CA VAL A 212 6.09 2.80 -5.58
C VAL A 212 5.98 2.52 -7.07
N SER A 213 5.11 1.58 -7.47
CA SER A 213 4.98 1.19 -8.87
C SER A 213 3.53 0.83 -9.21
N ARG A 214 3.13 1.17 -10.44
CA ARG A 214 1.85 0.76 -11.01
C ARG A 214 1.92 -0.60 -11.72
N SER A 215 3.12 -1.13 -11.96
CA SER A 215 3.35 -2.41 -12.65
C SER A 215 4.11 -3.39 -11.76
N GLY A 216 3.56 -4.59 -11.60
CA GLY A 216 4.22 -5.67 -10.84
C GLY A 216 5.52 -6.11 -11.49
N THR A 217 5.52 -6.35 -12.81
CA THR A 217 6.71 -6.85 -13.54
C THR A 217 7.86 -5.86 -13.49
N LEU A 218 7.59 -4.57 -13.71
CA LEU A 218 8.63 -3.52 -13.60
C LEU A 218 9.18 -3.40 -12.18
N THR A 219 8.37 -3.73 -11.16
CA THR A 219 8.84 -3.75 -9.77
C THR A 219 9.86 -4.86 -9.57
N TYR A 220 9.61 -6.05 -10.10
CA TYR A 220 10.52 -7.19 -9.94
C TYR A 220 11.87 -6.92 -10.61
N GLU A 221 11.86 -6.27 -11.78
CA GLU A 221 13.07 -5.83 -12.45
C GLU A 221 13.85 -4.77 -11.66
N ALA A 222 13.15 -3.85 -11.00
CA ALA A 222 13.77 -2.83 -10.15
C ALA A 222 14.30 -3.39 -8.81
N VAL A 223 13.68 -4.45 -8.28
CA VAL A 223 14.09 -5.14 -7.05
C VAL A 223 15.30 -6.05 -7.28
N ARG A 224 15.39 -6.71 -8.45
CA ARG A 224 16.47 -7.66 -8.74
C ARG A 224 17.90 -7.10 -8.53
N PRO A 225 18.20 -5.84 -8.88
CA PRO A 225 19.50 -5.23 -8.60
C PRO A 225 19.66 -4.61 -7.19
N PHE A 226 18.58 -4.38 -6.41
CA PHE A 226 18.64 -3.60 -5.17
C PHE A 226 17.86 -4.20 -3.97
N ILE A 227 18.40 -3.99 -2.78
CA ILE A 227 17.87 -4.41 -1.47
C ILE A 227 16.80 -3.36 -1.03
N LEU A 228 15.52 -3.72 -0.83
CA LEU A 228 14.40 -2.79 -1.02
C LEU A 228 13.12 -2.98 -0.17
N TYR A 229 12.54 -1.88 0.35
CA TYR A 229 11.29 -1.76 1.11
C TYR A 229 10.08 -1.18 0.32
N ILE A 230 8.86 -1.59 0.72
CA ILE A 230 7.52 -0.97 0.55
C ILE A 230 7.03 -0.73 -0.88
N PHE A 231 5.88 -1.36 -1.20
CA PHE A 231 5.09 -1.20 -2.42
C PHE A 231 3.80 -0.42 -2.13
N LEU A 232 3.48 0.54 -3.02
CA LEU A 232 2.21 1.26 -3.04
C LEU A 232 1.74 1.33 -4.50
N LYS A 233 0.54 0.80 -4.79
CA LYS A 233 -0.19 1.11 -6.03
C LYS A 233 -1.16 2.24 -5.72
N CYS A 234 -0.79 3.47 -6.08
CA CYS A 234 -1.78 4.55 -6.25
C CYS A 234 -2.33 4.45 -7.66
N SER A 235 -3.66 4.33 -7.76
CA SER A 235 -4.42 4.56 -8.97
C SER A 235 -5.39 5.72 -8.72
#